data_AF-A0A2T4S4N3-F1
#
_entry.id   AF-A0A2T4S4N3-F1
#
_cell.length_a   1.000
_cell.length_b   1.000
_cell.length_c   1.000
_cell.angle_alpha   90.00
_cell.angle_beta   90.00
_cell.angle_gamma   90.00
#
_symmetry.space_group_name_H-M   'P 1'
#
loop_
_entity.id
_entity.type
_entity.pdbx_description
1 polymer ?
#
loop_
_entity_poly.entity_id
_entity_poly.type
_entity_poly.pdbx_seq_one_letter_code
_entity_poly.pdbx_strand_id
1 'polypeptide(L)'
;FVHRINEAQAKITATNEELGEPVANATIFNSGTQVNSIPDRAVVEFNIRTIPEADNDGYQDLFEQVAKDVKEKYSDCDLDIDTYMSRSAVFTTGDNPVVDLAQSLGKKYLGESIPKQASPGVTDAADLMLDKGKDFPLIMFGPGET
;
A
#
# COMPACT_ATOMS: atom_id res chain seq x y z
N PHE A 1 -4.17 20.31 1.18
CA PHE A 1 -4.59 18.93 0.88
C PHE A 1 -3.69 17.91 1.59
N VAL A 2 -2.42 17.75 1.21
CA VAL A 2 -1.47 16.76 1.79
C VAL A 2 -1.48 16.70 3.33
N HIS A 3 -1.37 17.86 4.01
CA HIS A 3 -1.39 17.88 5.47
C HIS A 3 -2.67 17.26 6.06
N ARG A 4 -3.83 17.51 5.46
CA ARG A 4 -5.12 16.95 5.90
C ARG A 4 -5.22 15.45 5.64
N ILE A 5 -4.61 14.97 4.55
CA ILE A 5 -4.47 13.53 4.31
C ILE A 5 -3.63 12.90 5.42
N ASN A 6 -2.51 13.51 5.82
CA ASN A 6 -1.70 12.99 6.93
C ASN A 6 -2.45 13.01 8.27
N GLU A 7 -3.23 14.06 8.54
CA GLU A 7 -4.09 14.12 9.73
C GLU A 7 -5.21 13.08 9.71
N ALA A 8 -5.78 12.79 8.53
CA ALA A 8 -6.79 11.74 8.37
C ALA A 8 -6.17 10.35 8.53
N GLN A 9 -5.00 10.11 7.92
CA GLN A 9 -4.22 8.89 8.07
C GLN A 9 -3.89 8.59 9.53
N ALA A 10 -3.44 9.60 10.28
CA ALA A 10 -3.06 9.44 11.68
C ALA A 10 -4.23 9.03 12.59
N LYS A 11 -5.47 9.10 12.11
CA LYS A 11 -6.67 8.62 12.82
C LYS A 11 -6.99 7.16 12.52
N ILE A 12 -6.37 6.56 11.50
CA ILE A 12 -6.51 5.14 11.21
C ILE A 12 -5.60 4.38 12.17
N THR A 13 -6.22 3.68 13.13
CA THR A 13 -5.50 2.86 14.13
C THR A 13 -5.63 1.36 13.87
N ALA A 14 -6.23 0.98 12.75
CA ALA A 14 -6.37 -0.42 12.37
C ALA A 14 -4.99 -1.02 12.08
N THR A 15 -4.80 -2.27 12.53
CA THR A 15 -3.57 -3.03 12.31
C THR A 15 -3.92 -4.45 11.89
N ASN A 16 -3.00 -5.07 11.17
CA ASN A 16 -3.10 -6.46 10.76
C ASN A 16 -1.87 -7.23 11.27
N GLU A 17 -2.04 -8.47 11.71
CA GLU A 17 -0.96 -9.28 12.31
C GLU A 17 0.18 -9.56 11.31
N GLU A 18 -0.16 -9.79 10.04
CA GLU A 18 0.81 -10.12 8.99
C GLU A 18 1.30 -8.89 8.23
N LEU A 19 0.40 -7.94 7.95
CA LEU A 19 0.68 -6.78 7.10
C LEU A 19 1.10 -5.53 7.89
N GLY A 20 0.88 -5.50 9.20
CA GLY A 20 1.17 -4.36 10.06
C GLY A 20 0.16 -3.22 9.91
N GLU A 21 0.65 -1.98 9.94
CA GLU A 21 -0.14 -0.76 9.82
C GLU A 21 -0.28 -0.33 8.35
N PRO A 22 -1.44 0.20 7.94
CA PRO A 22 -1.57 0.78 6.61
C PRO A 22 -0.83 2.11 6.56
N VAL A 23 -0.27 2.47 5.41
CA VAL A 23 0.54 3.69 5.26
C VAL A 23 0.16 4.47 4.00
N ALA A 24 0.09 5.79 4.12
CA ALA A 24 -0.12 6.72 3.02
C ALA A 24 1.07 7.69 2.93
N ASN A 25 1.79 7.67 1.81
CA ASN A 25 2.99 8.50 1.63
C ASN A 25 2.87 9.38 0.39
N ALA A 26 3.08 10.69 0.53
CA ALA A 26 3.31 11.58 -0.61
C ALA A 26 4.74 11.36 -1.13
N THR A 27 4.87 10.62 -2.22
CA THR A 27 6.18 10.16 -2.74
C THR A 27 6.79 11.13 -3.75
N ILE A 28 5.95 11.86 -4.48
CA ILE A 28 6.36 12.89 -5.43
C ILE A 28 5.56 14.15 -5.13
N PHE A 29 6.24 15.29 -5.12
CA PHE A 29 5.61 16.60 -4.97
C PHE A 29 6.28 17.59 -5.92
N ASN A 30 5.54 18.03 -6.94
CA ASN A 30 5.99 19.00 -7.93
C ASN A 30 5.15 20.29 -7.84
N SER A 31 5.80 21.45 -7.70
CA SER A 31 5.14 22.75 -7.70
C SER A 31 6.12 23.90 -7.99
N GLY A 32 5.64 24.90 -8.73
CA GLY A 32 6.39 26.12 -9.02
C GLY A 32 7.50 25.97 -10.04
N THR A 33 7.96 27.12 -10.55
CA THR A 33 9.03 27.19 -11.57
C THR A 33 10.04 28.30 -11.29
N GLN A 34 9.65 29.34 -10.53
CA GLN A 34 10.50 30.48 -10.20
C GLN A 34 10.28 30.90 -8.74
N VAL A 35 11.37 31.28 -8.07
CA VAL A 35 11.37 31.63 -6.63
C VAL A 35 10.55 32.87 -6.29
N ASN A 36 10.27 33.74 -7.27
CA ASN A 36 9.54 35.00 -7.09
C ASN A 36 8.12 34.96 -7.68
N SER A 37 7.59 33.78 -7.99
CA SER A 37 6.24 33.59 -8.51
C SER A 37 5.44 32.68 -7.58
N ILE A 38 4.16 32.99 -7.40
CA ILE A 38 3.23 32.08 -6.73
C ILE A 38 2.89 30.96 -7.73
N PRO A 39 3.10 29.68 -7.38
CA PRO A 39 2.71 28.57 -8.25
C PRO A 39 1.21 28.56 -8.53
N ASP A 40 0.83 28.34 -9.78
CA ASP A 40 -0.55 28.16 -10.22
C ASP A 40 -1.02 26.70 -10.13
N ARG A 41 -0.08 25.74 -10.07
CA ARG A 41 -0.35 24.31 -9.99
C ARG A 41 0.64 23.59 -9.06
N ALA A 42 0.12 22.58 -8.35
CA ALA A 42 0.91 21.55 -7.71
C ALA A 42 0.38 20.17 -8.11
N VAL A 43 1.26 19.19 -8.25
CA VAL A 43 0.93 17.78 -8.46
C VAL A 43 1.61 16.97 -7.37
N VAL A 44 0.85 16.12 -6.69
CA VAL A 44 1.35 15.25 -5.62
C VAL A 44 0.92 13.83 -5.94
N GLU A 45 1.88 12.90 -5.91
CA GLU A 45 1.61 11.48 -6.14
C GLU A 45 1.77 10.72 -4.83
N PHE A 46 0.72 10.00 -4.46
CA PHE A 46 0.68 9.20 -3.25
C PHE A 46 0.92 7.73 -3.55
N ASN A 47 1.69 7.07 -2.69
CA ASN A 47 1.76 5.62 -2.63
C ASN A 47 1.11 5.16 -1.33
N ILE A 48 0.08 4.33 -1.46
CA ILE A 48 -0.70 3.81 -0.33
C ILE A 48 -0.46 2.31 -0.23
N ARG A 49 -0.17 1.83 0.96
CA ARG A 49 -0.18 0.41 1.29
C ARG A 49 -1.34 0.15 2.24
N THR A 50 -2.32 -0.61 1.74
CA THR A 50 -3.57 -0.90 2.44
C THR A 50 -3.47 -2.23 3.19
N ILE A 51 -4.42 -2.43 4.10
CA ILE A 51 -4.69 -3.71 4.77
C ILE A 51 -6.20 -4.00 4.65
N PRO A 52 -6.69 -5.23 4.85
CA PRO A 52 -8.13 -5.52 4.77
C PRO A 52 -9.01 -4.62 5.66
N GLU A 53 -8.48 -4.21 6.81
CA GLU A 53 -9.16 -3.37 7.80
C GLU A 53 -9.18 -1.87 7.40
N ALA A 54 -8.33 -1.46 6.46
CA ALA A 54 -8.23 -0.11 5.90
C ALA A 54 -7.87 -0.25 4.41
N ASP A 55 -8.88 -0.61 3.63
CA ASP A 55 -8.75 -1.08 2.26
C ASP A 55 -8.73 0.05 1.23
N ASN A 56 -8.61 -0.34 -0.04
CA ASN A 56 -8.48 0.58 -1.16
C ASN A 56 -9.68 1.54 -1.28
N ASP A 57 -10.90 1.02 -1.12
CA ASP A 57 -12.12 1.82 -1.23
C ASP A 57 -12.20 2.81 -0.06
N GLY A 58 -11.89 2.37 1.17
CA GLY A 58 -11.81 3.27 2.33
C GLY A 58 -10.78 4.39 2.17
N TYR A 59 -9.65 4.11 1.52
CA TYR A 59 -8.68 5.16 1.18
C TYR A 59 -9.16 6.10 0.07
N GLN A 60 -9.86 5.61 -0.94
CA GLN A 60 -10.47 6.46 -1.97
C GLN A 60 -11.49 7.41 -1.34
N ASP A 61 -12.40 6.88 -0.52
CA ASP A 61 -13.38 7.66 0.24
C ASP A 61 -12.71 8.72 1.13
N LEU A 62 -11.63 8.35 1.82
CA LEU A 62 -10.86 9.29 2.66
C LEU A 62 -10.29 10.44 1.84
N PHE A 63 -9.70 10.15 0.67
CA PHE A 63 -9.13 11.17 -0.20
C PHE A 63 -10.21 12.08 -0.80
N GLU A 64 -11.32 11.50 -1.27
CA GLU A 64 -12.47 12.24 -1.79
C GLU A 64 -13.11 13.13 -0.73
N GLN A 65 -13.29 12.64 0.49
CA GLN A 65 -13.84 13.42 1.59
C GLN A 65 -12.91 14.59 1.97
N VAL A 66 -11.60 14.36 2.06
CA VAL A 66 -10.63 15.44 2.32
C VAL A 66 -10.61 16.45 1.17
N ALA A 67 -10.76 16.01 -0.07
CA ALA A 67 -10.87 16.89 -1.23
C ALA A 67 -12.13 17.75 -1.18
N LYS A 68 -13.28 17.15 -0.84
CA LYS A 68 -14.53 17.85 -0.62
C LYS A 68 -14.40 18.92 0.46
N ASP A 69 -13.86 18.59 1.62
CA ASP A 69 -13.63 19.54 2.72
C ASP A 69 -12.73 20.70 2.31
N VAL A 70 -11.72 20.44 1.46
CA VAL A 70 -10.84 21.48 0.92
C VAL A 70 -11.61 22.39 -0.05
N LYS A 71 -12.37 21.82 -0.98
CA LYS A 71 -13.18 22.60 -1.95
C LYS A 71 -14.26 23.43 -1.26
N GLU A 72 -14.90 22.91 -0.21
CA GLU A 72 -15.88 23.66 0.59
C GLU A 72 -15.24 24.85 1.32
N LYS A 73 -14.01 24.67 1.84
CA LYS A 73 -13.29 25.75 2.53
C LYS A 73 -12.69 26.79 1.58
N TYR A 74 -12.30 26.36 0.37
CA TYR A 74 -11.62 27.19 -0.61
C TYR A 74 -12.37 27.10 -1.94
N SER A 75 -13.38 27.96 -2.12
CA SER A 75 -14.32 27.92 -3.26
C SER A 75 -13.66 28.02 -4.64
N ASP A 76 -12.49 28.66 -4.72
CA ASP A 76 -11.74 28.87 -5.96
C ASP A 76 -10.67 27.78 -6.18
N CYS A 77 -10.62 26.75 -5.33
CA CYS A 77 -9.68 25.64 -5.46
C CYS A 77 -10.15 24.66 -6.53
N ASP A 78 -9.41 24.62 -7.64
CA ASP A 78 -9.47 23.49 -8.57
C ASP A 78 -8.60 22.34 -8.03
N LEU A 79 -9.22 21.20 -7.76
CA LEU A 79 -8.58 20.03 -7.17
C LEU A 79 -9.17 18.77 -7.79
N ASP A 80 -8.29 17.94 -8.32
CA ASP A 80 -8.65 16.67 -8.94
C ASP A 80 -7.87 15.53 -8.30
N ILE A 81 -8.49 14.36 -8.21
CA ILE A 81 -7.88 13.14 -7.70
C ILE A 81 -8.06 12.08 -8.76
N ASP A 82 -6.95 11.47 -9.18
CA ASP A 82 -6.94 10.35 -10.12
C ASP A 82 -6.28 9.13 -9.46
N THR A 83 -7.00 8.00 -9.45
CA THR A 83 -6.48 6.72 -8.97
C THR A 83 -6.04 5.89 -10.16
N TYR A 84 -4.76 5.99 -10.52
CA TYR A 84 -4.23 5.30 -11.69
C TYR A 84 -3.93 3.81 -11.46
N MET A 85 -3.76 3.37 -10.21
CA MET A 85 -3.55 1.97 -9.83
C MET A 85 -4.19 1.67 -8.48
N SER A 86 -5.03 0.63 -8.42
CA SER A 86 -5.62 0.11 -7.19
C SER A 86 -5.63 -1.41 -7.23
N ARG A 87 -4.96 -2.04 -6.27
CA ARG A 87 -4.99 -3.50 -6.06
C ARG A 87 -5.24 -3.78 -4.60
N SER A 88 -6.17 -4.69 -4.32
CA SER A 88 -6.49 -5.11 -2.95
C SER A 88 -5.28 -5.77 -2.30
N ALA A 89 -5.12 -5.57 -1.00
CA ALA A 89 -4.13 -6.28 -0.21
C ALA A 89 -4.44 -7.79 -0.25
N VAL A 90 -3.41 -8.59 -0.54
CA VAL A 90 -3.48 -10.05 -0.41
C VAL A 90 -2.45 -10.51 0.61
N PHE A 91 -2.84 -11.48 1.42
CA PHE A 91 -1.96 -12.10 2.40
C PHE A 91 -2.43 -13.53 2.68
N THR A 92 -1.54 -14.32 3.27
CA THR A 92 -1.83 -15.66 3.77
C THR A 92 -1.34 -15.73 5.20
N THR A 93 -1.80 -16.71 5.98
CA THR A 93 -1.31 -16.96 7.35
C THR A 93 0.12 -17.53 7.38
N GLY A 94 0.75 -17.74 6.22
CA GLY A 94 2.04 -18.42 6.11
C GLY A 94 2.01 -19.91 6.50
N ASP A 95 0.83 -20.45 6.84
CA ASP A 95 0.58 -21.86 7.09
C ASP A 95 0.14 -22.53 5.79
N ASN A 96 1.12 -23.09 5.08
CA ASN A 96 0.93 -23.63 3.74
C ASN A 96 1.97 -24.74 3.50
N PRO A 97 1.55 -25.92 2.98
CA PRO A 97 2.46 -27.04 2.70
C PRO A 97 3.66 -26.68 1.82
N VAL A 98 3.51 -25.70 0.92
CA VAL A 98 4.59 -25.23 0.04
C VAL A 98 5.63 -24.45 0.82
N VAL A 99 5.24 -23.72 1.88
CA VAL A 99 6.18 -23.00 2.72
C VAL A 99 7.03 -23.98 3.54
N ASP A 100 6.39 -24.99 4.15
CA ASP A 100 7.10 -26.04 4.90
C ASP A 100 8.06 -26.83 4.01
N LEU A 101 7.64 -27.11 2.77
CA LEU A 101 8.49 -27.72 1.76
C LEU A 101 9.69 -26.83 1.43
N ALA A 102 9.47 -25.53 1.21
CA ALA A 102 10.55 -24.59 0.89
C ALA A 102 11.57 -24.48 2.03
N GLN A 103 11.10 -24.39 3.29
CA GLN A 103 11.97 -24.38 4.47
C GLN A 103 12.76 -25.69 4.63
N SER A 104 12.12 -26.83 4.39
CA SER A 104 12.76 -28.15 4.44
C SER A 104 13.85 -28.30 3.38
N LEU A 105 13.59 -27.84 2.15
CA LEU A 105 14.55 -27.85 1.06
C LEU A 105 15.70 -26.85 1.31
N GLY A 106 15.39 -25.64 1.80
CA GLY A 106 16.38 -24.65 2.20
C GLY A 106 17.36 -25.20 3.24
N LYS A 107 16.85 -25.80 4.31
CA LYS A 107 17.69 -26.42 5.34
C LYS A 107 18.53 -27.56 4.78
N LYS A 108 17.97 -28.39 3.90
CA LYS A 108 18.66 -29.56 3.35
C LYS A 108 19.76 -29.21 2.34
N TYR A 109 19.49 -28.25 1.45
CA TYR A 109 20.34 -27.99 0.29
C TYR A 109 21.17 -26.70 0.42
N LEU A 110 20.67 -25.73 1.18
CA LEU A 110 21.37 -24.46 1.44
C LEU A 110 22.00 -24.41 2.84
N GLY A 111 21.57 -25.28 3.75
CA GLY A 111 22.03 -25.26 5.15
C GLY A 111 21.42 -24.12 5.97
N GLU A 112 20.42 -23.42 5.42
CA GLU A 112 19.84 -22.21 6.01
C GLU A 112 18.41 -22.41 6.49
N SER A 113 18.05 -21.66 7.53
CA SER A 113 16.66 -21.54 7.97
C SER A 113 16.01 -20.36 7.26
N ILE A 114 15.19 -20.65 6.25
CA ILE A 114 14.50 -19.61 5.46
C ILE A 114 13.35 -19.02 6.28
N PRO A 115 13.34 -17.70 6.57
CA PRO A 115 12.27 -17.07 7.33
C PRO A 115 10.99 -16.96 6.50
N LYS A 116 9.83 -17.02 7.19
CA LYS A 116 8.52 -16.65 6.62
C LYS A 116 8.30 -15.16 6.86
N GLN A 117 7.99 -14.39 5.82
CA GLN A 117 7.79 -12.95 5.92
C GLN A 117 6.66 -12.51 4.99
N ALA A 118 5.86 -11.54 5.45
CA ALA A 118 4.99 -10.77 4.57
C ALA A 118 5.85 -9.83 3.71
N SER A 119 5.47 -9.68 2.43
CA SER A 119 6.11 -8.73 1.53
C SER A 119 5.24 -7.48 1.43
N PRO A 120 5.76 -6.28 1.75
CA PRO A 120 4.99 -5.05 1.70
C PRO A 120 4.90 -4.44 0.28
N GLY A 121 5.44 -5.13 -0.74
CA GLY A 121 5.41 -4.70 -2.13
C GLY A 121 4.27 -5.35 -2.91
N VAL A 122 3.80 -4.66 -3.95
CA VAL A 122 2.86 -5.23 -4.92
C VAL A 122 3.63 -6.18 -5.85
N THR A 123 3.13 -7.40 -5.97
CA THR A 123 3.64 -8.43 -6.88
C THR A 123 2.50 -9.05 -7.68
N ASP A 124 2.84 -9.88 -8.67
CA ASP A 124 1.86 -10.69 -9.41
C ASP A 124 1.05 -11.62 -8.50
N ALA A 125 1.56 -11.96 -7.32
CA ALA A 125 0.82 -12.69 -6.28
C ALA A 125 -0.51 -12.02 -5.92
N ALA A 126 -0.60 -10.68 -5.96
CA ALA A 126 -1.85 -9.95 -5.73
C ALA A 126 -2.95 -10.40 -6.69
N ASP A 127 -2.63 -10.55 -7.96
CA ASP A 127 -3.58 -10.97 -8.98
C ASP A 127 -3.81 -12.49 -8.98
N LEU A 128 -2.75 -13.28 -8.72
CA LEU A 128 -2.82 -14.74 -8.70
C LEU A 128 -3.63 -15.28 -7.51
N MET A 129 -3.69 -14.52 -6.41
CA MET A 129 -4.45 -14.85 -5.20
C MET A 129 -5.90 -14.36 -5.24
N LEU A 130 -6.30 -13.57 -6.25
CA LEU A 130 -7.71 -13.17 -6.41
C LEU A 130 -8.61 -14.40 -6.48
N ASP A 131 -9.71 -14.35 -5.71
CA ASP A 131 -10.70 -15.42 -5.57
C ASP A 131 -10.13 -16.78 -5.08
N LYS A 132 -8.88 -16.80 -4.62
CA LYS A 132 -8.29 -17.99 -4.01
C LYS A 132 -8.56 -17.98 -2.51
N GLY A 133 -8.90 -19.15 -1.97
CA GLY A 133 -9.01 -19.33 -0.54
C GLY A 133 -7.65 -19.22 0.14
N LYS A 134 -7.66 -18.99 1.46
CA LYS A 134 -6.46 -18.89 2.31
C LYS A 134 -5.51 -20.10 2.21
N ASP A 135 -6.02 -21.25 1.77
CA ASP A 135 -5.28 -22.51 1.66
C ASP A 135 -4.64 -22.71 0.26
N PHE A 136 -4.71 -21.73 -0.64
CA PHE A 136 -4.13 -21.85 -1.97
C PHE A 136 -2.59 -21.87 -1.93
N PRO A 137 -1.94 -22.86 -2.56
CA PRO A 137 -0.51 -23.12 -2.39
C PRO A 137 0.38 -22.20 -3.24
N LEU A 138 0.45 -20.91 -2.87
CA LEU A 138 1.33 -19.92 -3.50
C LEU A 138 2.34 -19.35 -2.50
N ILE A 139 3.60 -19.24 -2.90
CA ILE A 139 4.64 -18.55 -2.16
C ILE A 139 5.43 -17.65 -3.10
N MET A 140 5.92 -16.52 -2.58
CA MET A 140 7.01 -15.78 -3.21
C MET A 140 8.31 -16.21 -2.56
N PHE A 141 9.27 -16.68 -3.36
CA PHE A 141 10.56 -17.17 -2.86
C PHE A 141 11.69 -16.34 -3.45
N GLY A 142 12.47 -15.67 -2.60
CA GLY A 142 13.58 -14.79 -3.03
C GLY A 142 13.63 -13.49 -2.22
N PRO A 143 14.36 -12.47 -2.70
CA PRO A 143 15.24 -12.49 -3.87
C PRO A 143 16.60 -13.17 -3.62
N GLY A 144 16.85 -13.65 -2.39
CA GLY A 144 18.19 -14.08 -1.94
C GLY A 144 18.95 -12.91 -1.33
N GLU A 145 20.24 -13.09 -1.04
CA GLU A 145 21.10 -11.95 -0.69
C GLU A 145 21.43 -11.12 -1.94
N THR A 146 21.39 -9.81 -1.79
CA THR A 146 21.96 -8.81 -2.72
C THR A 146 23.27 -8.29 -2.21
#